data_AF-A0A7Y5ED41-F1
#
_entry.id   AF-A0A7Y5ED41-F1
#
_cell.length_a   1.000
_cell.length_b   1.000
_cell.length_c   1.000
_cell.angle_alpha   90.00
_cell.angle_beta   90.00
_cell.angle_gamma   90.00
#
_symmetry.space_group_name_H-M   'P 1'
#
loop_
_entity.id
_entity.type
_entity.pdbx_description
1 polymer ?
#
loop_
_entity_poly.entity_id
_entity_poly.type
_entity_poly.pdbx_seq_one_letter_code
_entity_poly.pdbx_strand_id
1 'polypeptide(L)'
;MKATLTAVARKYISPSQRYEIRHLASKVREVMARACFWRWEVARFRLQQESPYEILYIGRKQQREMAKLLIAGKGQGSAAIVDSARATAVASHVVLVSEMPTSGALSVPHYLSAVVPLGRALEDITARYDSELRRSIRKNRPLYQMRQALSDDEIAMADRDLLRPYASARQGIHAAQFPTDEVFRIAKGVGRLDLITLGDEVIGCHLGCEVVRGGKRYWSTLRFGYCEAVFADAKKLREVNSITTFMALEWA
;
A
#
# COMPACT_ATOMS: atom_id res chain seq x y z
N MET A 1 -19.74 29.47 1.83
CA MET A 1 -19.19 29.34 0.46
C MET A 1 -18.56 27.97 0.16
N LYS A 2 -17.61 27.43 0.95
CA LYS A 2 -16.97 26.13 0.65
C LYS A 2 -17.94 24.94 0.61
N ALA A 3 -18.90 24.86 1.55
CA ALA A 3 -19.88 23.77 1.61
C ALA A 3 -20.82 23.74 0.39
N THR A 4 -21.30 24.90 -0.05
CA THR A 4 -22.18 25.06 -1.21
C THR A 4 -21.49 24.69 -2.52
N LEU A 5 -20.25 25.13 -2.71
CA LEU A 5 -19.40 24.74 -3.84
C LEU A 5 -19.11 23.22 -3.86
N THR A 6 -18.89 22.63 -2.68
CA THR A 6 -18.64 21.19 -2.55
C THR A 6 -19.89 20.37 -2.88
N ALA A 7 -21.08 20.83 -2.49
CA ALA A 7 -22.35 20.18 -2.80
C ALA A 7 -22.68 20.25 -4.30
N VAL A 8 -22.46 21.39 -4.94
CA VAL A 8 -22.65 21.57 -6.39
C VAL A 8 -21.65 20.73 -7.18
N ALA A 9 -20.38 20.70 -6.77
CA ALA A 9 -19.36 19.84 -7.39
C ALA A 9 -19.70 18.34 -7.25
N ARG A 10 -20.31 17.92 -6.13
CA ARG A 10 -20.77 16.54 -5.95
C ARG A 10 -21.96 16.18 -6.84
N LYS A 11 -22.80 17.15 -7.21
CA LYS A 11 -23.99 16.98 -8.05
C LYS A 11 -23.67 16.87 -9.54
N TYR A 12 -22.69 17.64 -10.03
CA TYR A 12 -22.38 17.73 -11.47
C TYR A 12 -21.09 17.05 -11.90
N ILE A 13 -20.21 16.67 -10.96
CA ILE A 13 -18.95 16.00 -11.28
C ILE A 13 -19.04 14.56 -10.79
N SER A 14 -18.92 13.62 -11.73
CA SER A 14 -18.95 12.19 -11.40
C SER A 14 -17.81 11.84 -10.44
N PRO A 15 -17.94 10.75 -9.65
CA PRO A 15 -16.84 10.28 -8.81
C PRO A 15 -15.53 10.06 -9.58
N SER A 16 -15.60 9.57 -10.82
CA SER A 16 -14.43 9.35 -11.69
C SER A 16 -13.78 10.68 -12.11
N GLN A 17 -14.56 11.67 -12.53
CA GLN A 17 -14.03 12.99 -12.87
C GLN A 17 -13.42 13.70 -11.66
N ARG A 18 -14.02 13.57 -10.47
CA ARG A 18 -13.45 14.09 -9.21
C ARG A 18 -12.13 13.41 -8.85
N TYR A 19 -11.98 12.12 -9.18
CA TYR A 19 -10.71 11.42 -9.04
C TYR A 19 -9.69 11.95 -10.03
N GLU A 20 -10.02 12.06 -11.31
CA GLU A 20 -9.12 12.55 -12.35
C GLU A 20 -8.65 13.98 -12.07
N ILE A 21 -9.54 14.87 -11.62
CA ILE A 21 -9.17 16.24 -11.21
C ILE A 21 -8.22 16.22 -10.01
N ARG A 22 -8.50 15.40 -8.98
CA ARG A 22 -7.59 15.26 -7.82
C ARG A 22 -6.25 14.66 -8.24
N HIS A 23 -6.26 13.72 -9.17
CA HIS A 23 -5.06 13.09 -9.69
C HIS A 23 -4.22 14.07 -10.49
N LEU A 24 -4.82 14.82 -11.40
CA LEU A 24 -4.17 15.90 -12.15
C LEU A 24 -3.64 16.99 -11.20
N ALA A 25 -4.44 17.44 -10.24
CA ALA A 25 -4.01 18.40 -9.23
C ALA A 25 -2.83 17.87 -8.41
N SER A 26 -2.82 16.58 -8.07
CA SER A 26 -1.69 15.95 -7.38
C SER A 26 -0.44 15.89 -8.24
N LYS A 27 -0.57 15.56 -9.54
CA LYS A 27 0.52 15.58 -10.52
C LYS A 27 1.10 16.98 -10.69
N VAL A 28 0.25 18.00 -10.88
CA VAL A 28 0.67 19.40 -11.01
C VAL A 28 1.36 19.87 -9.74
N ARG A 29 0.78 19.57 -8.57
CA ARG A 29 1.39 19.93 -7.28
C ARG A 29 2.76 19.26 -7.12
N GLU A 30 2.89 18.02 -7.53
CA GLU A 30 4.14 17.27 -7.46
C GLU A 30 5.19 17.86 -8.40
N VAL A 31 4.82 18.20 -9.65
CA VAL A 31 5.71 18.88 -10.61
C VAL A 31 6.14 20.25 -10.09
N MET A 32 5.20 21.06 -9.59
CA MET A 32 5.49 22.36 -8.97
C MET A 32 6.39 22.22 -7.76
N ALA A 33 6.15 21.22 -6.91
CA ALA A 33 6.98 20.98 -5.73
C ALA A 33 8.41 20.56 -6.11
N ARG A 34 8.59 19.84 -7.22
CA ARG A 34 9.91 19.55 -7.79
C ARG A 34 10.56 20.82 -8.36
N ALA A 35 9.81 21.69 -9.05
CA ALA A 35 10.35 22.95 -9.57
C ALA A 35 10.81 23.95 -8.49
N CYS A 36 10.44 23.75 -7.22
CA CYS A 36 10.91 24.55 -6.09
C CYS A 36 12.35 24.17 -5.67
N PHE A 37 13.35 24.48 -6.52
CA PHE A 37 14.75 24.12 -6.29
C PHE A 37 15.32 24.62 -4.95
N TRP A 38 14.79 25.70 -4.38
CA TRP A 38 15.18 26.21 -3.06
C TRP A 38 14.79 25.29 -1.89
N ARG A 39 13.96 24.26 -2.13
CA ARG A 39 13.63 23.22 -1.13
C ARG A 39 14.48 21.97 -1.28
N TRP A 40 15.40 21.96 -2.25
CA TRP A 40 16.25 20.82 -2.52
C TRP A 40 17.47 20.84 -1.61
N GLU A 41 17.93 19.66 -1.26
CA GLU A 41 19.19 19.43 -0.58
C GLU A 41 20.07 18.52 -1.42
N VAL A 42 21.37 18.64 -1.19
CA VAL A 42 22.39 17.73 -1.69
C VAL A 42 22.88 16.93 -0.50
N ALA A 43 22.65 15.62 -0.50
CA ALA A 43 23.02 14.73 0.59
C ALA A 43 23.84 13.55 0.06
N ARG A 44 24.83 13.11 0.84
CA ARG A 44 25.64 11.92 0.55
C ARG A 44 25.46 10.88 1.63
N PHE A 45 25.23 9.63 1.23
CA PHE A 45 25.11 8.53 2.17
C PHE A 45 25.53 7.20 1.55
N ARG A 46 25.80 6.21 2.41
CA ARG A 46 26.09 4.83 2.00
C ARG A 46 25.07 3.87 2.57
N LEU A 47 24.81 2.81 1.81
CA LEU A 47 24.06 1.66 2.27
C LEU A 47 25.04 0.70 2.95
N GLN A 48 24.71 0.26 4.17
CA GLN A 48 25.63 -0.49 5.04
C GLN A 48 26.01 -1.90 4.56
N GLN A 49 25.42 -2.40 3.47
CA GLN A 49 25.81 -3.68 2.87
C GLN A 49 26.94 -3.48 1.88
N GLU A 50 28.21 -3.55 2.31
CA GLU A 50 29.44 -3.70 1.49
C GLU A 50 29.43 -3.02 0.10
N SER A 51 28.70 -1.92 -0.04
CA SER A 51 28.33 -1.43 -1.35
C SER A 51 29.46 -0.53 -1.79
N PRO A 52 30.09 -0.78 -2.95
CA PRO A 52 31.14 0.08 -3.46
C PRO A 52 30.61 1.46 -3.91
N TYR A 53 29.28 1.67 -3.82
CA TYR A 53 28.58 2.85 -4.29
C TYR A 53 28.29 3.84 -3.16
N GLU A 54 28.71 5.09 -3.34
CA GLU A 54 28.22 6.25 -2.61
C GLU A 54 27.00 6.84 -3.33
N ILE A 55 25.94 7.17 -2.59
CA ILE A 55 24.74 7.77 -3.17
C ILE A 55 24.80 9.29 -2.98
N LEU A 56 24.75 10.04 -4.07
CA LEU A 56 24.56 11.48 -4.11
C LEU A 56 23.10 11.78 -4.40
N TYR A 57 22.34 12.16 -3.37
CA TYR A 57 20.94 12.53 -3.48
C TYR A 57 20.79 14.03 -3.73
N ILE A 58 20.00 14.39 -4.75
CA ILE A 58 19.62 15.77 -5.08
C ILE A 58 18.09 15.83 -5.17
N GLY A 59 17.45 16.41 -4.15
CA GLY A 59 15.99 16.45 -4.09
C GLY A 59 15.47 17.04 -2.79
N ARG A 60 14.16 16.94 -2.55
CA ARG A 60 13.50 17.51 -1.37
C ARG A 60 13.84 16.70 -0.13
N LYS A 61 14.24 17.36 0.95
CA LYS A 61 14.56 16.73 2.26
C LYS A 61 13.54 15.69 2.74
N GLN A 62 12.25 15.94 2.53
CA GLN A 62 11.15 15.02 2.92
C GLN A 62 11.15 13.69 2.16
N GLN A 63 11.72 13.64 0.96
CA GLN A 63 11.75 12.46 0.09
C GLN A 63 13.05 11.66 0.22
N ARG A 64 14.09 12.22 0.85
CA ARG A 64 15.37 11.53 1.05
C ARG A 64 15.21 10.19 1.75
N GLU A 65 14.43 10.13 2.82
CA GLU A 65 14.23 8.88 3.58
C GLU A 65 13.47 7.83 2.77
N MET A 66 12.52 8.25 1.92
CA MET A 66 11.87 7.37 0.96
C MET A 66 12.87 6.86 -0.09
N ALA A 67 13.73 7.74 -0.63
CA ALA A 67 14.77 7.34 -1.59
C ALA A 67 15.75 6.34 -0.97
N LYS A 68 16.22 6.59 0.26
CA LYS A 68 17.05 5.65 1.01
C LYS A 68 16.38 4.28 1.14
N LEU A 69 15.10 4.24 1.50
CA LEU A 69 14.33 2.99 1.64
C LEU A 69 14.15 2.25 0.30
N LEU A 70 13.85 2.98 -0.77
CA LEU A 70 13.67 2.39 -2.11
C LEU A 70 14.97 1.77 -2.63
N ILE A 71 16.13 2.38 -2.33
CA ILE A 71 17.43 1.88 -2.78
C ILE A 71 17.94 0.75 -1.85
N ALA A 72 17.69 0.83 -0.54
CA ALA A 72 18.08 -0.20 0.43
C ALA A 72 17.31 -1.52 0.26
N GLY A 73 16.08 -1.47 -0.28
CA GLY A 73 15.22 -2.64 -0.41
C GLY A 73 14.62 -3.14 0.92
N LYS A 74 13.85 -4.24 0.87
CA LYS A 74 13.25 -4.92 2.04
C LYS A 74 14.16 -6.04 2.59
N GLY A 75 15.47 -5.80 2.69
CA GLY A 75 16.37 -6.73 3.36
C GLY A 75 16.06 -6.80 4.86
N GLN A 76 16.03 -8.00 5.43
CA GLN A 76 15.88 -8.20 6.87
C GLN A 76 17.07 -7.58 7.61
N GLY A 77 16.78 -6.78 8.62
CA GLY A 77 17.77 -6.05 9.39
C GLY A 77 17.84 -4.60 8.93
N SER A 78 17.60 -3.69 9.88
CA SER A 78 17.80 -2.25 9.72
C SER A 78 19.17 -1.98 9.10
N ALA A 79 19.23 -1.84 7.77
CA ALA A 79 20.41 -1.36 7.07
C ALA A 79 20.62 0.08 7.54
N ALA A 80 21.46 0.28 8.55
CA ALA A 80 21.63 1.59 9.13
C ALA A 80 22.35 2.43 8.07
N ILE A 81 21.65 3.41 7.53
CA ILE A 81 22.23 4.37 6.60
C ILE A 81 23.26 5.17 7.40
N VAL A 82 24.53 5.05 7.02
CA VAL A 82 25.60 5.84 7.63
C VAL A 82 25.76 7.09 6.79
N ASP A 83 25.59 8.26 7.41
CA ASP A 83 25.93 9.53 6.77
C ASP A 83 27.44 9.53 6.46
N SER A 84 27.78 9.85 5.21
CA SER A 84 29.16 9.72 4.67
C SER A 84 30.21 10.48 5.48
N ALA A 85 29.82 11.44 6.32
CA ALA A 85 30.74 12.14 7.23
C ALA A 85 31.49 11.22 8.22
N ARG A 86 31.02 9.98 8.42
CA ARG A 86 31.66 8.98 9.31
C ARG A 86 32.32 7.80 8.59
N ALA A 87 32.27 7.75 7.26
CA ALA A 87 32.81 6.61 6.50
C ALA A 87 34.29 6.81 6.16
N THR A 88 35.16 5.94 6.67
CA THR A 88 36.64 6.00 6.56
C THR A 88 37.22 5.42 5.26
N ALA A 89 36.42 4.79 4.40
CA ALA A 89 36.88 4.18 3.14
C ALA A 89 36.50 5.02 1.92
N VAL A 90 37.39 5.21 0.96
CA VAL A 90 37.11 5.91 -0.31
C VAL A 90 36.14 5.07 -1.15
N ALA A 91 34.97 5.59 -1.51
CA ALA A 91 34.06 4.92 -2.44
C ALA A 91 34.61 5.05 -3.86
N SER A 92 34.64 3.94 -4.60
CA SER A 92 35.12 3.92 -5.99
C SER A 92 34.06 4.39 -7.00
N HIS A 93 32.78 4.40 -6.63
CA HIS A 93 31.69 4.76 -7.54
C HIS A 93 30.64 5.67 -6.85
N VAL A 94 30.14 6.67 -7.58
CA VAL A 94 29.08 7.58 -7.11
C VAL A 94 27.83 7.39 -7.96
N VAL A 95 26.71 7.09 -7.31
CA VAL A 95 25.38 6.99 -7.93
C VAL A 95 24.61 8.26 -7.67
N LEU A 96 24.24 8.97 -8.73
CA LEU A 96 23.42 10.17 -8.66
C LEU A 96 21.93 9.78 -8.61
N VAL A 97 21.24 10.20 -7.55
CA VAL A 97 19.79 10.06 -7.41
C VAL A 97 19.17 11.45 -7.40
N SER A 98 18.36 11.75 -8.41
CA SER A 98 17.71 13.06 -8.55
C SER A 98 16.19 12.90 -8.66
N GLU A 99 15.46 13.84 -8.06
CA GLU A 99 14.01 13.96 -8.31
C GLU A 99 13.70 14.56 -9.69
N MET A 100 14.68 15.20 -10.33
CA MET A 100 14.55 15.67 -11.71
C MET A 100 14.82 14.51 -12.68
N PRO A 101 13.97 14.32 -13.71
CA PRO A 101 14.31 13.42 -14.79
C PRO A 101 15.56 13.98 -15.51
N THR A 102 16.68 13.27 -15.41
CA THR A 102 17.89 13.56 -16.18
C THR A 102 18.03 12.58 -17.34
N SER A 103 18.67 13.00 -18.43
CA SER A 103 18.93 12.11 -19.56
C SER A 103 19.77 10.92 -19.11
N GLY A 104 19.38 9.70 -19.51
CA GLY A 104 20.04 8.46 -19.08
C GLY A 104 19.65 7.96 -17.68
N ALA A 105 18.75 8.64 -16.97
CA ALA A 105 18.27 8.17 -15.66
C ALA A 105 17.41 6.92 -15.78
N LEU A 106 17.68 5.93 -14.92
CA LEU A 106 16.78 4.80 -14.73
C LEU A 106 15.52 5.28 -13.99
N SER A 107 14.36 5.19 -14.64
CA SER A 107 13.09 5.57 -14.02
C SER A 107 12.65 4.49 -13.04
N VAL A 108 12.71 4.80 -11.75
CA VAL A 108 12.17 3.91 -10.71
C VAL A 108 10.67 4.21 -10.55
N PRO A 109 9.78 3.22 -10.75
CA PRO A 109 8.35 3.44 -10.54
C PRO A 109 8.09 3.78 -9.08
N HIS A 110 7.39 4.91 -8.85
CA HIS A 110 7.06 5.37 -7.50
C HIS A 110 6.10 4.40 -6.75
N TYR A 111 5.36 3.59 -7.50
CA TYR A 111 4.58 2.49 -6.95
C TYR A 111 4.44 1.36 -7.98
N LEU A 112 4.37 0.13 -7.48
CA LEU A 112 3.96 -1.05 -8.24
C LEU A 112 2.66 -1.57 -7.64
N SER A 113 1.72 -1.95 -8.50
CA SER A 113 0.43 -2.50 -8.07
C SER A 113 0.16 -3.78 -8.83
N ALA A 114 -0.14 -4.85 -8.09
CA ALA A 114 -0.63 -6.09 -8.66
C ALA A 114 -2.09 -5.90 -9.05
N VAL A 115 -2.43 -6.20 -10.31
CA VAL A 115 -3.79 -6.09 -10.84
C VAL A 115 -4.22 -7.46 -11.34
N VAL A 116 -5.34 -7.95 -10.82
CA VAL A 116 -5.99 -9.18 -11.31
C VAL A 116 -7.10 -8.78 -12.28
N PRO A 117 -7.03 -9.16 -13.57
CA PRO A 117 -8.08 -8.82 -14.53
C PRO A 117 -9.28 -9.75 -14.35
N LEU A 118 -10.39 -9.22 -13.84
CA LEU A 118 -11.64 -9.96 -13.57
C LEU A 118 -12.55 -10.14 -14.81
N GLY A 119 -12.01 -9.95 -16.02
CA GLY A 119 -12.78 -10.11 -17.27
C GLY A 119 -12.97 -11.57 -17.70
N ARG A 120 -12.72 -12.54 -16.82
CA ARG A 120 -12.76 -13.99 -17.06
C ARG A 120 -13.27 -14.69 -15.81
N ALA A 121 -13.68 -15.96 -15.96
CA ALA A 121 -14.03 -16.81 -14.84
C ALA A 121 -12.87 -16.94 -13.83
N LEU A 122 -13.20 -17.02 -12.54
CA LEU A 122 -12.20 -17.15 -11.47
C LEU A 122 -11.41 -18.45 -11.58
N GLU A 123 -12.03 -19.50 -12.11
CA GLU A 123 -11.39 -20.77 -12.43
C GLU A 123 -10.26 -20.58 -13.44
N ASP A 124 -10.48 -19.78 -14.49
CA ASP A 124 -9.46 -19.46 -15.50
C ASP A 124 -8.32 -18.61 -14.92
N ILE A 125 -8.67 -17.68 -14.03
CA ILE A 125 -7.70 -16.81 -13.35
C ILE A 125 -6.82 -17.65 -12.42
N THR A 126 -7.45 -18.45 -11.57
CA THR A 126 -6.77 -19.28 -10.57
C THR A 126 -6.01 -20.46 -11.18
N ALA A 127 -6.40 -20.96 -12.35
CA ALA A 127 -5.69 -22.04 -13.05
C ALA A 127 -4.21 -21.69 -13.32
N ARG A 128 -3.89 -20.40 -13.48
CA ARG A 128 -2.53 -19.87 -13.72
C ARG A 128 -1.72 -19.70 -12.44
N TYR A 129 -2.34 -19.83 -11.27
CA TYR A 129 -1.62 -19.75 -10.00
C TYR A 129 -0.80 -21.00 -9.75
N ASP A 130 0.19 -20.85 -8.86
CA ASP A 130 0.98 -21.98 -8.39
C ASP A 130 0.09 -23.11 -7.84
N SER A 131 0.49 -24.35 -8.09
CA SER A 131 -0.26 -25.55 -7.71
C SER A 131 -0.48 -25.67 -6.20
N GLU A 132 0.48 -25.26 -5.37
CA GLU A 132 0.40 -25.21 -3.92
C GLU A 132 -0.66 -24.20 -3.47
N LEU A 133 -0.63 -22.99 -4.05
CA LEU A 133 -1.60 -21.94 -3.78
C LEU A 133 -3.02 -22.38 -4.13
N ARG A 134 -3.22 -22.96 -5.32
CA ARG A 134 -4.52 -23.51 -5.75
C ARG A 134 -5.02 -24.59 -4.81
N ARG A 135 -4.15 -25.52 -4.41
CA ARG A 135 -4.50 -26.61 -3.49
C ARG A 135 -4.88 -26.06 -2.11
N SER A 136 -4.14 -25.06 -1.61
CA SER A 136 -4.43 -24.38 -0.35
C SER A 136 -5.79 -23.68 -0.40
N ILE A 137 -6.06 -22.89 -1.44
CA ILE A 137 -7.35 -22.20 -1.62
C ILE A 137 -8.49 -23.22 -1.64
N ARG A 138 -8.40 -24.27 -2.45
CA ARG A 138 -9.46 -25.30 -2.54
C ARG A 138 -9.70 -26.01 -1.20
N LYS A 139 -8.64 -26.31 -0.45
CA LYS A 139 -8.74 -26.95 0.87
C LYS A 139 -9.42 -26.03 1.88
N ASN A 140 -9.07 -24.75 1.87
CA ASN A 140 -9.42 -23.82 2.93
C ASN A 140 -10.73 -23.09 2.66
N ARG A 141 -11.12 -22.86 1.40
CA ARG A 141 -12.32 -22.10 1.05
C ARG A 141 -13.62 -22.52 1.77
N PRO A 142 -13.90 -23.81 1.99
CA PRO A 142 -15.09 -24.23 2.73
C PRO A 142 -15.05 -23.91 4.23
N LEU A 143 -13.86 -23.69 4.79
CA LEU A 143 -13.65 -23.45 6.22
C LEU A 143 -13.79 -21.98 6.61
N TYR A 144 -13.43 -21.09 5.68
CA TYR A 144 -13.44 -19.65 5.91
C TYR A 144 -14.67 -19.01 5.29
N GLN A 145 -15.24 -18.04 5.99
CA GLN A 145 -16.32 -17.20 5.48
C GLN A 145 -15.92 -15.74 5.46
N MET A 146 -16.51 -15.00 4.54
CA MET A 146 -16.36 -13.56 4.43
C MET A 146 -17.73 -12.92 4.54
N ARG A 147 -17.89 -11.98 5.47
CA ARG A 147 -19.14 -11.23 5.66
C ARG A 147 -18.85 -9.76 5.86
N GLN A 148 -19.74 -8.89 5.41
CA GLN A 148 -19.57 -7.45 5.62
C GLN A 148 -19.72 -7.10 7.10
N ALA A 149 -18.87 -6.21 7.62
CA ALA A 149 -19.11 -5.51 8.88
C ALA A 149 -20.14 -4.41 8.63
N LEU A 150 -21.30 -4.50 9.29
CA LEU A 150 -22.41 -3.55 9.07
C LEU A 150 -22.61 -2.63 10.27
N SER A 151 -22.33 -3.10 11.49
CA SER A 151 -22.50 -2.30 12.70
C SER A 151 -21.25 -1.48 13.03
N ASP A 152 -21.45 -0.38 13.73
CA ASP A 152 -20.38 0.46 14.26
C ASP A 152 -19.45 -0.32 15.19
N ASP A 153 -20.01 -1.23 15.98
CA ASP A 153 -19.26 -2.08 16.91
C ASP A 153 -18.32 -3.04 16.17
N GLU A 154 -18.79 -3.65 15.08
CA GLU A 154 -17.98 -4.52 14.24
C GLU A 154 -16.85 -3.75 13.54
N ILE A 155 -17.15 -2.57 13.01
CA ILE A 155 -16.17 -1.71 12.35
C ILE A 155 -15.12 -1.22 13.36
N ALA A 156 -15.55 -0.82 14.57
CA ALA A 156 -14.66 -0.41 15.65
C ALA A 156 -13.75 -1.56 16.12
N MET A 157 -14.32 -2.76 16.30
CA MET A 157 -13.57 -3.97 16.63
C MET A 157 -12.52 -4.27 15.57
N ALA A 158 -12.90 -4.25 14.29
CA ALA A 158 -11.95 -4.51 13.21
C ALA A 158 -10.82 -3.47 13.15
N ASP A 159 -11.09 -2.18 13.36
CA ASP A 159 -10.05 -1.15 13.43
C ASP A 159 -9.10 -1.39 14.60
N ARG A 160 -9.65 -1.58 15.80
CA ARG A 160 -8.90 -1.71 17.05
C ARG A 160 -8.10 -3.01 17.14
N ASP A 161 -8.72 -4.13 16.79
CA ASP A 161 -8.22 -5.47 17.12
C ASP A 161 -7.55 -6.17 15.91
N LEU A 162 -7.82 -5.73 14.68
CA LEU A 162 -7.34 -6.40 13.47
C LEU A 162 -6.46 -5.48 12.60
N LEU A 163 -6.98 -4.32 12.17
CA LEU A 163 -6.30 -3.43 11.22
C LEU A 163 -5.05 -2.78 11.84
N ARG A 164 -5.21 -2.14 13.00
CA ARG A 164 -4.11 -1.40 13.65
C ARG A 164 -3.02 -2.33 14.17
N PRO A 165 -3.32 -3.41 14.92
CA PRO A 165 -2.29 -4.28 15.47
C PRO A 165 -1.47 -4.95 14.36
N TYR A 166 -2.14 -5.45 13.33
CA TYR A 166 -1.45 -6.06 12.19
C TYR A 166 -0.59 -5.05 11.41
N ALA A 167 -1.08 -3.83 11.18
CA ALA A 167 -0.30 -2.78 10.52
C ALA A 167 0.98 -2.44 11.31
N SER A 168 0.86 -2.32 12.64
CA SER A 168 1.99 -2.09 13.53
C SER A 168 2.96 -3.28 13.53
N ALA A 169 2.48 -4.52 13.61
CA ALA A 169 3.31 -5.71 13.56
C ALA A 169 4.07 -5.84 12.23
N ARG A 170 3.46 -5.41 11.12
CA ARG A 170 4.04 -5.54 9.76
C ARG A 170 5.00 -4.42 9.37
N GLN A 171 4.80 -3.19 9.85
CA GLN A 171 5.56 -2.01 9.42
C GLN A 171 6.24 -1.25 10.57
N GLY A 172 6.05 -1.68 11.82
CA GLY A 172 6.60 -1.04 13.01
C GLY A 172 6.30 0.46 13.03
N ILE A 173 7.35 1.25 13.26
CA ILE A 173 7.31 2.72 13.29
C ILE A 173 6.85 3.37 11.97
N HIS A 174 6.84 2.63 10.86
CA HIS A 174 6.41 3.12 9.54
C HIS A 174 4.96 2.76 9.21
N ALA A 175 4.22 2.19 10.15
CA ALA A 175 2.81 1.85 9.95
C ALA A 175 1.98 3.14 9.76
N ALA A 176 1.67 3.48 8.51
CA ALA A 176 0.73 4.55 8.20
C ALA A 176 -0.68 4.14 8.64
N GLN A 177 -1.12 4.53 9.84
CA GLN A 177 -2.44 4.17 10.34
C GLN A 177 -3.53 4.99 9.67
N PHE A 178 -4.63 4.34 9.29
CA PHE A 178 -5.83 5.07 8.90
C PHE A 178 -6.46 5.66 10.17
N PRO A 179 -6.83 6.96 10.16
CA PRO A 179 -7.69 7.51 11.19
C PRO A 179 -8.96 6.67 11.33
N THR A 180 -9.46 6.46 12.55
CA THR A 180 -10.64 5.59 12.78
C THR A 180 -11.86 6.11 12.02
N ASP A 181 -12.08 7.42 12.01
CA ASP A 181 -13.14 8.06 11.24
C ASP A 181 -13.03 7.79 9.73
N GLU A 182 -11.82 7.69 9.20
CA GLU A 182 -11.58 7.33 7.80
C GLU A 182 -11.93 5.86 7.52
N VAL A 183 -11.63 4.94 8.46
CA VAL A 183 -12.05 3.53 8.36
C VAL A 183 -13.58 3.44 8.30
N PHE A 184 -14.28 4.12 9.20
CA PHE A 184 -15.74 4.17 9.21
C PHE A 184 -16.31 4.77 7.92
N ARG A 185 -15.73 5.88 7.44
CA ARG A 185 -16.15 6.55 6.21
C ARG A 185 -15.99 5.65 4.99
N ILE A 186 -14.94 4.84 4.94
CA ILE A 186 -14.72 3.86 3.86
C ILE A 186 -15.73 2.72 4.01
N ALA A 187 -15.80 2.07 5.17
CA ALA A 187 -16.62 0.89 5.43
C ALA A 187 -18.12 1.11 5.15
N LYS A 188 -18.63 2.31 5.47
CA LYS A 188 -20.05 2.66 5.33
C LYS A 188 -20.40 3.46 4.08
N GLY A 189 -19.39 3.91 3.33
CA GLY A 189 -19.58 4.94 2.31
C GLY A 189 -19.09 4.51 0.94
N VAL A 190 -17.79 4.67 0.71
CA VAL A 190 -17.18 4.53 -0.63
C VAL A 190 -16.52 3.17 -0.86
N GLY A 191 -16.52 2.31 0.14
CA GLY A 191 -15.89 1.01 0.10
C GLY A 191 -16.64 0.00 0.93
N ARG A 192 -15.90 -0.95 1.47
CA ARG A 192 -16.44 -2.08 2.20
C ARG A 192 -15.40 -2.59 3.18
N LEU A 193 -15.86 -2.98 4.36
CA LEU A 193 -15.07 -3.72 5.33
C LEU A 193 -15.71 -5.09 5.48
N ASP A 194 -14.95 -6.14 5.19
CA ASP A 194 -15.37 -7.52 5.36
C ASP A 194 -14.61 -8.17 6.53
N LEU A 195 -15.33 -8.89 7.37
CA LEU A 195 -14.79 -9.75 8.43
C LEU A 195 -14.59 -11.16 7.87
N ILE A 196 -13.46 -11.75 8.23
CA ILE A 196 -13.07 -13.10 7.86
C ILE A 196 -13.23 -13.98 9.09
N THR A 197 -14.06 -15.01 8.97
CA THR A 197 -14.29 -15.96 10.05
C THR A 197 -13.77 -17.35 9.71
N LEU A 198 -13.36 -18.08 10.74
CA LEU A 198 -13.09 -19.50 10.71
C LEU A 198 -14.02 -20.16 11.73
N GLY A 199 -15.08 -20.81 11.25
CA GLY A 199 -16.24 -21.09 12.09
C GLY A 199 -16.89 -19.78 12.55
N ASP A 200 -17.13 -19.65 13.86
CA ASP A 200 -17.76 -18.46 14.47
C ASP A 200 -16.76 -17.38 14.92
N GLU A 201 -15.45 -17.65 14.83
CA GLU A 201 -14.41 -16.73 15.29
C GLU A 201 -13.98 -15.77 14.18
N VAL A 202 -13.97 -14.46 14.47
CA VAL A 202 -13.38 -13.45 13.57
C VAL A 202 -11.87 -13.47 13.72
N ILE A 203 -11.17 -13.83 12.65
CA ILE A 203 -9.71 -13.97 12.64
C ILE A 203 -9.01 -12.88 11.83
N GLY A 204 -9.77 -12.11 11.06
CA GLY A 204 -9.23 -11.07 10.20
C GLY A 204 -10.29 -10.23 9.53
N CYS A 205 -9.84 -9.26 8.73
CA CYS A 205 -10.69 -8.40 7.94
C CYS A 205 -9.99 -7.91 6.68
N HIS A 206 -10.79 -7.47 5.71
CA HIS A 206 -10.37 -6.85 4.47
C HIS A 206 -11.09 -5.50 4.31
N LEU A 207 -10.32 -4.42 4.19
CA LEU A 207 -10.83 -3.10 3.87
C LEU A 207 -10.50 -2.78 2.41
N GLY A 208 -11.54 -2.62 1.60
CA GLY A 208 -11.44 -2.31 0.17
C GLY A 208 -12.33 -1.14 -0.25
N CYS A 209 -12.05 -0.57 -1.42
CA CYS A 209 -12.94 0.40 -2.04
C CYS A 209 -12.87 0.38 -3.56
N GLU A 210 -13.93 0.88 -4.22
CA GLU A 210 -13.92 1.06 -5.66
C GLU A 210 -13.07 2.29 -6.03
N VAL A 211 -12.20 2.13 -7.02
CA VAL A 211 -11.40 3.22 -7.60
C VAL A 211 -11.53 3.19 -9.11
N VAL A 212 -11.74 4.35 -9.73
CA VAL A 212 -11.70 4.51 -11.18
C VAL A 212 -10.36 5.10 -11.59
N ARG A 213 -9.63 4.45 -12.51
CA ARG A 213 -8.37 4.97 -13.07
C ARG A 213 -8.35 4.77 -14.58
N GLY A 214 -8.11 5.83 -15.35
CA GLY A 214 -8.00 5.73 -16.81
C GLY A 214 -9.25 5.11 -17.46
N GLY A 215 -10.43 5.46 -16.95
CA GLY A 215 -11.73 4.95 -17.44
C GLY A 215 -12.08 3.53 -17.00
N LYS A 216 -11.22 2.83 -16.26
CA LYS A 216 -11.47 1.47 -15.76
C LYS A 216 -11.82 1.48 -14.27
N ARG A 217 -12.76 0.63 -13.86
CA ARG A 217 -13.09 0.39 -12.45
C ARG A 217 -12.19 -0.69 -11.87
N TYR A 218 -11.77 -0.49 -10.64
CA TYR A 218 -10.95 -1.41 -9.87
C TYR A 218 -11.53 -1.56 -8.48
N TRP A 219 -11.58 -2.78 -7.98
CA TRP A 219 -11.64 -3.00 -6.54
C TRP A 219 -10.24 -2.91 -5.97
N SER A 220 -9.99 -1.91 -5.13
CA SER A 220 -8.69 -1.66 -4.53
C SER A 220 -8.69 -2.16 -3.09
N THR A 221 -7.88 -3.18 -2.82
CA THR A 221 -7.52 -3.55 -1.44
C THR A 221 -6.73 -2.41 -0.81
N LEU A 222 -7.26 -1.82 0.26
CA LEU A 222 -6.58 -0.76 1.01
C LEU A 222 -5.75 -1.34 2.15
N ARG A 223 -6.33 -2.29 2.89
CA ARG A 223 -5.66 -2.90 4.04
C ARG A 223 -6.26 -4.26 4.38
N PHE A 224 -5.40 -5.15 4.86
CA PHE A 224 -5.80 -6.36 5.58
C PHE A 224 -5.59 -6.12 7.08
N GLY A 225 -6.40 -6.77 7.91
CA GLY A 225 -6.19 -6.88 9.35
C GLY A 225 -6.32 -8.33 9.77
N TYR A 226 -5.51 -8.76 10.74
CA TYR A 226 -5.54 -10.12 11.27
C TYR A 226 -5.35 -10.06 12.78
N CYS A 227 -5.92 -11.03 13.50
CA CYS A 227 -5.66 -11.16 14.93
C CYS A 227 -4.22 -11.67 15.16
N GLU A 228 -3.69 -11.46 16.37
CA GLU A 228 -2.33 -11.85 16.73
C GLU A 228 -2.07 -13.34 16.55
N ALA A 229 -3.05 -14.18 16.90
CA ALA A 229 -2.98 -15.63 16.70
C ALA A 229 -2.82 -16.05 15.23
N VAL A 230 -3.09 -15.15 14.27
CA VAL A 230 -2.81 -15.36 12.84
C VAL A 230 -1.46 -14.76 12.46
N PHE A 231 -1.20 -13.49 12.77
CA PHE A 231 0.01 -12.82 12.26
C PHE A 231 1.30 -13.19 13.01
N ALA A 232 1.21 -13.79 14.20
CA ALA A 232 2.35 -14.33 14.93
C ALA A 232 2.91 -15.61 14.28
N ASP A 233 2.10 -16.35 13.52
CA ASP A 233 2.51 -17.55 12.80
C ASP A 233 2.57 -17.25 11.28
N ALA A 234 3.78 -17.27 10.72
CA ALA A 234 4.00 -16.97 9.31
C ALA A 234 3.29 -17.95 8.34
N LYS A 235 3.12 -19.21 8.73
CA LYS A 235 2.42 -20.21 7.92
C LYS A 235 0.92 -19.96 7.94
N LYS A 236 0.37 -19.70 9.13
CA LYS A 236 -1.05 -19.36 9.30
C LYS A 236 -1.38 -18.04 8.61
N LEU A 237 -0.55 -17.01 8.77
CA LEU A 237 -0.71 -15.74 8.07
C LEU A 237 -0.71 -15.91 6.55
N ARG A 238 0.18 -16.74 6.00
CA ARG A 238 0.22 -17.00 4.54
C ARG A 238 -1.08 -17.65 4.08
N GLU A 239 -1.58 -18.62 4.83
CA GLU A 239 -2.85 -19.31 4.55
C GLU A 239 -4.05 -18.36 4.63
N VAL A 240 -4.21 -17.65 5.74
CA VAL A 240 -5.35 -16.76 5.96
C VAL A 240 -5.33 -15.62 4.95
N ASN A 241 -4.14 -15.09 4.62
CA ASN A 241 -4.01 -14.03 3.62
C ASN A 241 -4.35 -14.50 2.20
N SER A 242 -3.94 -15.72 1.81
CA SER A 242 -4.28 -16.24 0.49
C SER A 242 -5.78 -16.45 0.34
N ILE A 243 -6.45 -17.02 1.35
CA ILE A 243 -7.90 -17.24 1.29
C ILE A 243 -8.69 -15.93 1.41
N THR A 244 -8.24 -14.98 2.24
CA THR A 244 -8.86 -13.65 2.33
C THR A 244 -8.78 -12.93 0.99
N THR A 245 -7.62 -12.97 0.34
CA THR A 245 -7.44 -12.38 -0.99
C THR A 245 -8.32 -13.06 -2.03
N PHE A 246 -8.45 -14.40 -2.00
CA PHE A 246 -9.31 -15.13 -2.91
C PHE A 246 -10.80 -14.78 -2.72
N MET A 247 -11.30 -14.74 -1.48
CA MET A 247 -12.69 -14.35 -1.22
C MET A 247 -12.97 -12.89 -1.63
N ALA A 248 -11.99 -11.99 -1.48
CA ALA A 248 -12.10 -10.63 -2.01
C ALA A 248 -12.20 -10.61 -3.55
N LEU A 249 -11.54 -11.54 -4.26
CA LEU A 249 -11.68 -11.70 -5.71
C LEU A 249 -13.04 -12.31 -6.11
N GLU A 250 -13.59 -13.22 -5.30
CA GLU A 250 -14.93 -13.78 -5.53
C GLU A 250 -16.04 -12.73 -5.45
N TRP A 251 -15.84 -11.71 -4.63
CA TRP A 251 -16.80 -10.63 -4.45
C TRP A 251 -16.68 -9.50 -5.49
N ALA A 252 -15.45 -9.20 -5.95
CA ALA A 252 -15.12 -8.03 -6.78
C ALA A 252 -15.57 -8.15 -8.25
#